data_AF-A0A9W4HEC6-F1
#
_entry.id   AF-A0A9W4HEC6-F1
#
_cell.length_a   1.000
_cell.length_b   1.000
_cell.length_c   1.000
_cell.angle_alpha   90.00
_cell.angle_beta   90.00
_cell.angle_gamma   90.00
#
_symmetry.space_group_name_H-M   'P 1'
#
loop_
_entity.id
_entity.type
_entity.pdbx_description
1 polymer ?
#
loop_
_entity_poly.entity_id
_entity_poly.type
_entity_poly.pdbx_seq_one_letter_code
_entity_poly.pdbx_strand_id
1 'polypeptide(L)'
;MLDFLKRALRNPTPKLYGLDHAVLNIQLPPQTMWMNMGYWEHTDDFPEACEALLDQVLMTALSHETKSIRILDVGCGCGDQSLHLLKTLGRQTKSEVTDSQPNLRHRSVNSRSYSLPLLASYVGISLEPAQADLAQRRIQQVRNTSVPAKVFCADASVPSEWPAELSTIANGSSRDLRDETSWLLALDSLYHFRPSRAPLLSHAANLNFSFMAFDLLIREDARWWEKLLLRIICLGTNAPFGNFVTEGEYVNMLVGAGYSRESIEMKDISRFVFEPLARFMGERVQTGRDYGLAVKKYKVAGWVFGWWARGAVRGVVVVARK
;
A
#
# COMPACT_ATOMS: atom_id res chain seq x y z
N MET A 1 -7.67 48.88 10.78
CA MET A 1 -8.32 47.59 11.10
C MET A 1 -9.36 47.19 10.04
N LEU A 2 -10.22 48.12 9.59
CA LEU A 2 -11.21 47.89 8.53
C LEU A 2 -10.61 47.59 7.14
N ASP A 3 -9.49 48.21 6.77
CA ASP A 3 -8.81 47.95 5.49
C ASP A 3 -8.09 46.60 5.42
N PHE A 4 -7.70 46.05 6.57
CA PHE A 4 -7.10 44.71 6.66
C PHE A 4 -8.17 43.63 6.44
N LEU A 5 -9.35 43.82 7.03
CA LEU A 5 -10.54 42.98 6.81
C LEU A 5 -11.04 43.06 5.36
N LYS A 6 -11.03 44.24 4.73
CA LYS A 6 -11.37 44.39 3.29
C LYS A 6 -10.36 43.70 2.37
N ARG A 7 -9.08 43.67 2.72
CA ARG A 7 -8.04 42.92 1.96
C ARG A 7 -8.18 41.40 2.11
N ALA A 8 -8.58 40.92 3.28
CA ALA A 8 -8.80 39.50 3.54
C ALA A 8 -10.11 38.96 2.92
N LEU A 9 -11.12 39.82 2.73
CA LEU A 9 -12.41 39.48 2.12
C LEU A 9 -12.50 39.79 0.62
N ARG A 10 -11.43 40.31 0.03
CA ARG A 10 -11.36 40.53 -1.42
C ARG A 10 -11.17 39.17 -2.07
N ASN A 11 -12.25 38.61 -2.62
CA ASN A 11 -12.14 37.51 -3.59
C ASN A 11 -11.10 37.94 -4.64
N PRO A 12 -10.01 37.18 -4.85
CA PRO A 12 -9.09 37.50 -5.91
C PRO A 12 -9.92 37.59 -7.18
N THR A 13 -9.88 38.74 -7.86
CA THR A 13 -10.40 38.86 -9.21
C THR A 13 -9.93 37.63 -9.97
N PRO A 14 -10.82 36.83 -10.57
CA PRO A 14 -10.39 35.66 -11.33
C PRO A 14 -9.36 36.19 -12.32
N LYS A 15 -8.12 35.72 -12.22
CA LYS A 15 -7.09 36.08 -13.19
C LYS A 15 -7.67 35.62 -14.52
N LEU A 16 -8.07 36.57 -15.36
CA LEU A 16 -8.71 36.31 -16.65
C LEU A 16 -7.84 35.40 -17.55
N TYR A 17 -6.54 35.32 -17.24
CA TYR A 17 -5.54 34.44 -17.86
C TYR A 17 -4.71 33.70 -16.79
N GLY A 18 -5.36 32.86 -15.98
CA GLY A 18 -4.67 31.90 -15.10
C GLY A 18 -4.01 30.75 -15.88
N LEU A 19 -3.17 29.96 -15.19
CA LEU A 19 -2.56 28.75 -15.75
C LEU A 19 -3.48 27.52 -15.65
N ASP A 20 -4.78 27.71 -15.45
CA ASP A 20 -5.75 26.63 -15.19
C ASP A 20 -5.83 25.62 -16.35
N HIS A 21 -5.48 26.03 -17.57
CA HIS A 21 -5.36 25.17 -18.74
C HIS A 21 -4.24 24.12 -18.63
N ALA A 22 -3.39 24.18 -17.60
CA ALA A 22 -2.48 23.11 -17.24
C ALA A 22 -3.21 21.76 -17.06
N VAL A 23 -4.48 21.78 -16.62
CA VAL A 23 -5.31 20.57 -16.50
C VAL A 23 -5.46 19.82 -17.83
N LEU A 24 -5.47 20.54 -18.97
CA LEU A 24 -5.58 19.96 -20.31
C LEU A 24 -4.28 19.29 -20.77
N ASN A 25 -3.17 19.56 -20.09
CA ASN A 25 -1.84 19.00 -20.37
C ASN A 25 -1.47 17.86 -19.41
N ILE A 26 -2.36 17.50 -18.48
CA ILE A 26 -2.21 16.31 -17.67
C ILE A 26 -2.38 15.09 -18.58
N GLN A 27 -1.42 14.16 -18.55
CA GLN A 27 -1.52 12.95 -19.34
C GLN A 27 -2.67 12.08 -18.82
N LEU A 28 -3.64 11.78 -19.71
CA LEU A 28 -4.80 10.95 -19.44
C LEU A 28 -4.86 9.75 -20.41
N PRO A 29 -5.14 8.53 -19.93
CA PRO A 29 -5.24 8.18 -18.51
C PRO A 29 -3.88 8.31 -17.81
N PRO A 30 -3.85 8.54 -16.48
CA PRO A 30 -2.59 8.57 -15.72
C PRO A 30 -1.82 7.25 -15.91
N GLN A 31 -0.50 7.36 -16.07
CA GLN A 31 0.38 6.19 -16.26
C GLN A 31 0.34 5.26 -15.04
N THR A 32 0.22 5.83 -13.84
CA THR A 32 0.12 5.13 -12.56
C THR A 32 -0.98 5.75 -11.70
N MET A 33 -1.55 4.94 -10.82
CA MET A 33 -2.51 5.37 -9.81
C MET A 33 -2.07 4.89 -8.41
N TRP A 34 -0.75 4.75 -8.20
CA TRP A 34 -0.17 4.43 -6.91
C TRP A 34 -0.72 5.35 -5.81
N MET A 35 -1.13 4.74 -4.71
CA MET A 35 -1.57 5.44 -3.52
C MET A 35 -1.29 4.57 -2.30
N ASN A 36 -0.06 4.63 -1.82
CA ASN A 36 0.31 4.22 -0.47
C ASN A 36 1.19 5.30 0.16
N MET A 37 1.78 5.06 1.32
CA MET A 37 2.60 6.07 2.01
C MET A 37 4.01 6.28 1.44
N GLY A 38 4.52 5.32 0.67
CA GLY A 38 5.86 5.32 0.09
C GLY A 38 7.00 5.09 1.09
N TYR A 39 8.10 4.54 0.60
CA TYR A 39 9.38 4.41 1.29
C TYR A 39 10.42 5.28 0.57
N TRP A 40 10.83 6.37 1.22
CA TRP A 40 11.47 7.51 0.57
C TRP A 40 12.99 7.60 0.82
N GLU A 41 13.62 6.52 1.27
CA GLU A 41 15.05 6.56 1.66
C GLU A 41 15.97 6.96 0.49
N HIS A 42 15.59 6.61 -0.74
CA HIS A 42 16.45 6.75 -1.92
C HIS A 42 15.76 7.38 -3.15
N THR A 43 14.58 7.98 -2.97
CA THR A 43 13.82 8.62 -4.06
C THR A 43 12.99 9.79 -3.52
N ASP A 44 12.74 10.76 -4.40
CA ASP A 44 11.80 11.88 -4.23
C ASP A 44 10.59 11.76 -5.20
N ASP A 45 10.55 10.70 -6.02
CA ASP A 45 9.42 10.37 -6.87
C ASP A 45 8.40 9.51 -6.13
N PHE A 46 7.13 9.87 -6.22
CA PHE A 46 6.08 9.23 -5.44
C PHE A 46 5.73 7.82 -5.90
N PRO A 47 5.52 7.56 -7.21
CA PRO A 47 5.43 6.20 -7.73
C PRO A 47 6.61 5.32 -7.32
N GLU A 48 7.85 5.80 -7.45
CA GLU A 48 9.04 5.05 -7.01
C GLU A 48 9.02 4.78 -5.50
N ALA A 49 8.64 5.76 -4.67
CA ALA A 49 8.52 5.55 -3.23
C ALA A 49 7.44 4.51 -2.91
N CYS A 50 6.31 4.52 -3.62
CA CYS A 50 5.22 3.56 -3.44
C CYS A 50 5.66 2.13 -3.76
N GLU A 51 6.40 1.96 -4.85
CA GLU A 51 7.02 0.69 -5.25
C GLU A 51 8.04 0.24 -4.20
N ALA A 52 8.92 1.12 -3.75
CA ALA A 52 9.93 0.83 -2.74
C ALA A 52 9.34 0.38 -1.40
N LEU A 53 8.15 0.88 -1.03
CA LEU A 53 7.45 0.43 0.18
C LEU A 53 6.98 -1.02 0.05
N LEU A 54 6.41 -1.38 -1.11
CA LEU A 54 6.04 -2.77 -1.40
C LEU A 54 7.28 -3.67 -1.38
N ASP A 55 8.39 -3.22 -1.97
CA ASP A 55 9.65 -3.96 -1.95
C ASP A 55 10.17 -4.17 -0.52
N GLN A 56 10.06 -3.19 0.38
CA GLN A 56 10.42 -3.39 1.80
C GLN A 56 9.59 -4.49 2.46
N VAL A 57 8.28 -4.56 2.17
CA VAL A 57 7.39 -5.62 2.68
C VAL A 57 7.80 -6.98 2.12
N LEU A 58 7.96 -7.10 0.79
CA LEU A 58 8.35 -8.33 0.12
C LEU A 58 9.72 -8.84 0.62
N MET A 59 10.70 -7.94 0.69
CA MET A 59 12.06 -8.28 1.13
C MET A 59 12.09 -8.77 2.57
N THR A 60 11.30 -8.16 3.46
CA THR A 60 11.22 -8.60 4.86
C THR A 60 10.53 -9.97 4.95
N ALA A 61 9.48 -10.19 4.17
CA ALA A 61 8.71 -11.42 4.20
C ALA A 61 9.43 -12.62 3.56
N LEU A 62 9.99 -12.42 2.36
CA LEU A 62 10.36 -13.47 1.41
C LEU A 62 11.85 -13.73 1.28
N SER A 63 12.70 -13.02 2.04
CA SER A 63 14.18 -13.16 1.98
C SER A 63 14.70 -14.59 2.19
N HIS A 64 13.92 -15.43 2.86
CA HIS A 64 14.24 -16.83 3.15
C HIS A 64 13.31 -17.81 2.42
N GLU A 65 12.42 -17.32 1.57
CA GLU A 65 11.48 -18.15 0.84
C GLU A 65 12.13 -18.74 -0.40
N THR A 66 12.09 -20.07 -0.52
CA THR A 66 12.67 -20.81 -1.65
C THR A 66 11.61 -21.41 -2.55
N LYS A 67 10.38 -21.54 -2.04
CA LYS A 67 9.24 -22.09 -2.77
C LYS A 67 8.61 -21.02 -3.65
N SER A 68 7.86 -21.44 -4.67
CA SER A 68 7.01 -20.49 -5.37
C SER A 68 5.92 -19.98 -4.42
N ILE A 69 5.42 -18.77 -4.65
CA ILE A 69 4.45 -18.15 -3.76
C ILE A 69 3.13 -17.87 -4.47
N ARG A 70 2.05 -18.00 -3.73
CA ARG A 70 0.74 -17.49 -4.12
C ARG A 70 0.41 -16.30 -3.25
N ILE A 71 0.00 -15.19 -3.87
CA ILE A 71 -0.33 -13.97 -3.15
C ILE A 71 -1.84 -13.74 -3.20
N LEU A 72 -2.44 -13.58 -2.02
CA LEU A 72 -3.74 -12.94 -1.84
C LEU A 72 -3.50 -11.51 -1.34
N ASP A 73 -3.77 -10.52 -2.18
CA ASP A 73 -3.51 -9.12 -1.93
C ASP A 73 -4.80 -8.37 -1.58
N VAL A 74 -4.89 -7.87 -0.35
CA VAL A 74 -6.08 -7.21 0.19
C VAL A 74 -5.92 -5.68 0.19
N GLY A 75 -6.71 -5.02 -0.64
CA GLY A 75 -6.58 -3.59 -0.90
C GLY A 75 -5.64 -3.27 -2.06
N CYS A 76 -5.68 -4.08 -3.12
CA CYS A 76 -4.81 -3.92 -4.31
C CYS A 76 -5.05 -2.62 -5.11
N GLY A 77 -6.09 -1.84 -4.75
CA GLY A 77 -6.38 -0.54 -5.31
C GLY A 77 -6.54 -0.57 -6.83
N CYS A 78 -5.88 0.35 -7.52
CA CYS A 78 -5.91 0.47 -8.98
C CYS A 78 -4.98 -0.53 -9.70
N GLY A 79 -4.36 -1.46 -8.96
CA GLY A 79 -3.56 -2.55 -9.52
C GLY A 79 -2.10 -2.22 -9.81
N ASP A 80 -1.58 -1.06 -9.40
CA ASP A 80 -0.16 -0.72 -9.56
C ASP A 80 0.74 -1.73 -8.82
N GLN A 81 0.40 -2.12 -7.59
CA GLN A 81 1.08 -3.23 -6.87
C GLN A 81 0.92 -4.58 -7.56
N SER A 82 -0.26 -4.87 -8.11
CA SER A 82 -0.50 -6.11 -8.89
C SER A 82 0.48 -6.21 -10.06
N LEU A 83 0.64 -5.12 -10.82
CA LEU A 83 1.53 -5.06 -11.98
C LEU A 83 3.00 -5.24 -11.57
N HIS A 84 3.41 -4.59 -10.48
CA HIS A 84 4.77 -4.73 -9.96
C HIS A 84 5.08 -6.18 -9.56
N LEU A 85 4.19 -6.83 -8.81
CA LEU A 85 4.34 -8.23 -8.40
C LEU A 85 4.44 -9.16 -9.61
N LEU A 86 3.54 -9.01 -10.59
CA LEU A 86 3.54 -9.84 -11.81
C LEU A 86 4.84 -9.65 -12.62
N LYS A 87 5.36 -8.42 -12.71
CA LYS A 87 6.60 -8.12 -13.44
C LYS A 87 7.86 -8.60 -12.72
N THR A 88 7.89 -8.45 -11.40
CA THR A 88 9.09 -8.72 -10.57
C THR A 88 9.21 -10.19 -10.22
N LEU A 89 8.09 -10.84 -9.88
CA LEU A 89 8.06 -12.22 -9.40
C LEU A 89 7.54 -13.21 -10.45
N GLY A 90 6.83 -12.74 -11.48
CA GLY A 90 6.32 -13.59 -12.57
C GLY A 90 7.33 -13.91 -13.67
N ARG A 91 8.57 -13.40 -13.57
CA ARG A 91 9.64 -13.72 -14.53
C ARG A 91 10.12 -15.14 -14.33
N GLN A 92 9.70 -16.05 -15.20
CA GLN A 92 10.47 -17.27 -15.44
C GLN A 92 11.82 -16.87 -16.03
N THR A 93 12.91 -17.35 -15.44
CA THR A 93 14.27 -17.19 -15.96
C THR A 93 14.40 -17.84 -17.33
N LYS A 94 13.98 -17.15 -18.39
CA LYS A 94 14.59 -17.33 -19.70
C LYS A 94 15.75 -16.35 -19.78
N SER A 95 16.89 -16.80 -19.28
CA SER A 95 18.18 -16.24 -19.69
C SER A 95 18.38 -16.56 -21.17
N GLU A 96 17.81 -15.76 -22.05
CA GLU A 96 18.32 -15.62 -23.41
C GLU A 96 19.01 -14.26 -23.49
N VAL A 97 20.34 -14.34 -23.42
CA VAL A 97 21.24 -13.26 -23.82
C VAL A 97 20.84 -12.83 -25.22
N THR A 98 20.27 -11.64 -25.34
CA THR A 98 20.34 -10.86 -26.58
C THR A 98 20.88 -9.49 -26.20
N ASP A 99 22.19 -9.40 -26.35
CA ASP A 99 22.97 -8.19 -26.42
C ASP A 99 22.41 -7.31 -27.54
N SER A 100 21.76 -6.19 -27.18
CA SER A 100 21.78 -4.89 -27.87
C SER A 100 20.53 -4.04 -27.55
N GLN A 101 20.64 -3.18 -26.53
CA GLN A 101 20.05 -1.84 -26.55
C GLN A 101 20.61 -0.98 -25.40
N PRO A 102 21.26 0.17 -25.70
CA PRO A 102 21.78 1.05 -24.67
C PRO A 102 20.71 2.07 -24.24
N ASN A 103 20.73 2.39 -22.93
CA ASN A 103 20.17 3.59 -22.28
C ASN A 103 18.72 3.53 -21.76
N LEU A 104 18.52 2.77 -20.69
CA LEU A 104 17.65 3.16 -19.57
C LEU A 104 18.38 2.77 -18.28
N ARG A 105 19.15 3.72 -17.73
CA ARG A 105 19.80 3.56 -16.43
C ARG A 105 18.72 3.63 -15.34
N HIS A 106 17.99 2.54 -15.12
CA HIS A 106 17.42 2.31 -13.80
C HIS A 106 18.60 2.11 -12.86
N ARG A 107 18.82 3.12 -12.02
CA ARG A 107 19.85 3.13 -10.99
C ARG A 107 19.43 2.10 -9.95
N SER A 108 19.78 0.85 -10.22
CA SER A 108 19.68 -0.27 -9.30
C SER A 108 20.32 0.16 -7.99
N VAL A 109 19.48 0.38 -6.98
CA VAL A 109 19.90 0.46 -5.59
C VAL A 109 20.71 -0.79 -5.33
N ASN A 110 21.93 -0.62 -4.80
CA ASN A 110 22.91 -1.67 -4.48
C ASN A 110 22.25 -3.02 -4.14
N SER A 111 22.06 -3.83 -5.19
CA SER A 111 21.44 -5.14 -5.09
C SER A 111 22.48 -6.08 -4.48
N ARG A 112 22.42 -6.25 -3.16
CA ARG A 112 22.62 -7.60 -2.63
C ARG A 112 21.54 -8.42 -3.34
N SER A 113 21.97 -9.29 -4.26
CA SER A 113 21.11 -10.06 -5.13
C SER A 113 20.32 -11.08 -4.31
N TYR A 114 19.28 -10.63 -3.62
CA TYR A 114 18.30 -11.51 -3.00
C TYR A 114 17.44 -12.08 -4.11
N SER A 115 17.50 -13.39 -4.31
CA SER A 115 16.59 -14.08 -5.21
C SER A 115 15.22 -14.15 -4.55
N LEU A 116 14.29 -13.28 -4.96
CA LEU A 116 12.89 -13.40 -4.56
C LEU A 116 12.28 -14.66 -5.19
N PRO A 117 11.30 -15.30 -4.52
CA PRO A 117 10.63 -16.48 -5.05
C PRO A 117 9.79 -16.17 -6.29
N LEU A 118 9.54 -17.20 -7.10
CA LEU A 118 8.64 -17.09 -8.26
C LEU A 118 7.18 -16.99 -7.81
N LEU A 119 6.40 -16.15 -8.50
CA LEU A 119 4.96 -16.03 -8.27
C LEU A 119 4.22 -17.14 -9.02
N ALA A 120 3.61 -18.06 -8.28
CA ALA A 120 2.77 -19.12 -8.80
C ALA A 120 1.39 -18.60 -9.20
N SER A 121 0.77 -17.74 -8.37
CA SER A 121 -0.51 -17.11 -8.69
C SER A 121 -0.73 -15.82 -7.90
N TYR A 122 -1.63 -14.98 -8.41
CA TYR A 122 -1.99 -13.70 -7.80
C TYR A 122 -3.51 -13.50 -7.75
N VAL A 123 -4.01 -13.13 -6.58
CA VAL A 123 -5.41 -12.70 -6.39
C VAL A 123 -5.42 -11.36 -5.70
N GLY A 124 -5.95 -10.33 -6.35
CA GLY A 124 -6.20 -9.03 -5.74
C GLY A 124 -7.64 -8.88 -5.28
N ILE A 125 -7.85 -8.19 -4.16
CA ILE A 125 -9.16 -7.76 -3.69
C ILE A 125 -9.15 -6.24 -3.55
N SER A 126 -10.19 -5.57 -4.06
CA SER A 126 -10.47 -4.17 -3.74
C SER A 126 -11.95 -4.00 -3.42
N LEU A 127 -12.27 -3.13 -2.47
CA LEU A 127 -13.65 -2.84 -2.07
C LEU A 127 -14.35 -1.92 -3.09
N GLU A 128 -13.60 -1.03 -3.74
CA GLU A 128 -14.14 -0.03 -4.67
C GLU A 128 -14.26 -0.61 -6.09
N PRO A 129 -15.48 -0.70 -6.67
CA PRO A 129 -15.69 -1.32 -7.99
C PRO A 129 -14.82 -0.72 -9.09
N ALA A 130 -14.72 0.62 -9.14
CA ALA A 130 -13.92 1.30 -10.17
C ALA A 130 -12.43 0.95 -10.09
N GLN A 131 -11.91 0.72 -8.87
CA GLN A 131 -10.53 0.30 -8.65
C GLN A 131 -10.32 -1.14 -9.07
N ALA A 132 -11.20 -2.05 -8.65
CA ALA A 132 -11.15 -3.46 -9.02
C ALA A 132 -11.22 -3.65 -10.55
N ASP A 133 -12.12 -2.93 -11.23
CA ASP A 133 -12.27 -2.98 -12.69
C ASP A 133 -11.05 -2.44 -13.42
N LEU A 134 -10.42 -1.36 -12.91
CA LEU A 134 -9.19 -0.83 -13.49
C LEU A 134 -8.02 -1.79 -13.28
N ALA A 135 -7.87 -2.34 -12.07
CA ALA A 135 -6.83 -3.30 -11.74
C ALA A 135 -6.96 -4.57 -12.59
N GLN A 136 -8.17 -5.13 -12.71
CA GLN A 136 -8.44 -6.31 -13.54
C GLN A 136 -8.07 -6.09 -15.01
N ARG A 137 -8.44 -4.93 -15.58
CA ARG A 137 -8.07 -4.59 -16.97
C ARG A 137 -6.56 -4.45 -17.13
N ARG A 138 -5.88 -3.83 -16.17
CA ARG A 138 -4.42 -3.65 -16.19
C ARG A 138 -3.68 -4.99 -16.15
N ILE A 139 -4.06 -5.92 -15.26
CA ILE A 139 -3.38 -7.23 -15.19
C ILE A 139 -3.62 -8.07 -16.45
N GLN A 140 -4.79 -7.96 -17.10
CA GLN A 140 -5.08 -8.65 -18.36
C GLN A 140 -4.23 -8.14 -19.54
N GLN A 141 -3.75 -6.89 -19.47
CA GLN A 141 -2.90 -6.30 -20.50
C GLN A 141 -1.42 -6.72 -20.36
N VAL A 142 -1.05 -7.37 -19.25
CA VAL A 142 0.31 -7.89 -19.05
C VAL A 142 0.51 -9.10 -19.95
N ARG A 143 1.05 -8.88 -21.15
CA ARG A 143 1.21 -9.90 -22.21
C ARG A 143 2.23 -11.01 -21.89
N ASN A 144 3.04 -10.85 -20.83
CA ASN A 144 4.27 -11.63 -20.62
C ASN A 144 4.32 -12.48 -19.35
N THR A 145 3.20 -12.72 -18.67
CA THR A 145 3.19 -13.58 -17.47
C THR A 145 2.28 -14.79 -17.69
N SER A 146 2.86 -15.99 -17.62
CA SER A 146 2.10 -17.26 -17.50
C SER A 146 1.41 -17.41 -16.14
N VAL A 147 1.66 -16.48 -15.22
CA VAL A 147 1.10 -16.45 -13.86
C VAL A 147 -0.42 -16.22 -13.91
N PRO A 148 -1.24 -17.15 -13.39
CA PRO A 148 -2.67 -16.92 -13.20
C PRO A 148 -2.90 -15.74 -12.25
N ALA A 149 -3.60 -14.72 -12.75
CA ALA A 149 -3.87 -13.48 -12.02
C ALA A 149 -5.34 -13.07 -12.14
N LYS A 150 -5.97 -12.71 -11.02
CA LYS A 150 -7.36 -12.22 -11.01
C LYS A 150 -7.57 -11.17 -9.92
N VAL A 151 -8.49 -10.24 -10.14
CA VAL A 151 -8.93 -9.23 -9.17
C VAL A 151 -10.42 -9.38 -8.92
N PHE A 152 -10.82 -9.27 -7.66
CA PHE A 152 -12.20 -9.32 -7.21
C PHE A 152 -12.62 -7.99 -6.57
N CYS A 153 -13.85 -7.57 -6.84
CA CYS A 153 -14.53 -6.53 -6.08
C CYS A 153 -15.21 -7.19 -4.87
N ALA A 154 -14.64 -7.08 -3.68
CA ALA A 154 -15.17 -7.69 -2.46
C ALA A 154 -14.64 -6.97 -1.20
N ASP A 155 -15.34 -7.14 -0.09
CA ASP A 155 -14.85 -6.69 1.22
C ASP A 155 -13.87 -7.72 1.81
N ALA A 156 -12.58 -7.39 1.78
CA ALA A 156 -11.53 -8.23 2.35
C ALA A 156 -11.66 -8.41 3.88
N SER A 157 -12.36 -7.50 4.58
CA SER A 157 -12.55 -7.58 6.03
C SER A 157 -13.61 -8.58 6.47
N VAL A 158 -14.43 -9.09 5.53
CA VAL A 158 -15.52 -10.04 5.79
C VAL A 158 -15.40 -11.30 4.90
N PRO A 159 -14.44 -12.20 5.16
CA PRO A 159 -14.22 -13.40 4.33
C PRO A 159 -15.43 -14.33 4.20
N SER A 160 -16.36 -14.31 5.16
CA SER A 160 -17.59 -15.10 5.10
C SER A 160 -18.54 -14.68 3.98
N GLU A 161 -18.39 -13.46 3.44
CA GLU A 161 -19.22 -12.91 2.36
C GLU A 161 -18.52 -12.95 1.00
N TRP A 162 -17.32 -13.55 0.93
CA TRP A 162 -16.59 -13.65 -0.33
C TRP A 162 -17.36 -14.47 -1.37
N PRO A 163 -17.36 -14.06 -2.65
CA PRO A 163 -17.91 -14.86 -3.73
C PRO A 163 -17.31 -16.28 -3.73
N ALA A 164 -18.14 -17.28 -4.04
CA ALA A 164 -17.72 -18.69 -3.99
C ALA A 164 -16.45 -18.97 -4.81
N GLU A 165 -16.27 -18.28 -5.94
CA GLU A 165 -15.05 -18.36 -6.75
C GLU A 165 -13.81 -17.87 -5.99
N LEU A 166 -13.89 -16.70 -5.33
CA LEU A 166 -12.79 -16.15 -4.54
C LEU A 166 -12.43 -17.09 -3.39
N SER A 167 -13.43 -17.59 -2.66
CA SER A 167 -13.22 -18.54 -1.57
C SER A 167 -12.56 -19.84 -2.05
N THR A 168 -12.96 -20.34 -3.22
CA THR A 168 -12.37 -21.54 -3.82
C THR A 168 -10.90 -21.32 -4.19
N ILE A 169 -10.58 -20.19 -4.82
CA ILE A 169 -9.20 -19.85 -5.21
C ILE A 169 -8.34 -19.63 -3.96
N ALA A 170 -8.86 -18.93 -2.95
CA ALA A 170 -8.14 -18.65 -1.70
C ALA A 170 -7.82 -19.94 -0.92
N ASN A 171 -8.73 -20.91 -0.89
CA ASN A 171 -8.50 -22.21 -0.25
C ASN A 171 -7.39 -23.02 -0.95
N GLY A 172 -7.17 -22.78 -2.24
CA GLY A 172 -6.25 -23.54 -3.08
C GLY A 172 -6.70 -24.98 -3.32
N SER A 173 -6.44 -25.51 -4.51
CA SER A 173 -6.60 -26.94 -4.78
C SER A 173 -5.51 -27.70 -4.02
N SER A 174 -5.86 -28.59 -3.08
CA SER A 174 -4.91 -29.26 -2.18
C SER A 174 -3.83 -30.13 -2.85
N ARG A 175 -3.79 -30.21 -4.19
CA ARG A 175 -2.93 -31.12 -4.96
C ARG A 175 -1.54 -30.56 -5.30
N ASP A 176 -1.32 -29.24 -5.29
CA ASP A 176 -0.03 -28.60 -5.64
C ASP A 176 0.75 -28.02 -4.44
N LEU A 177 0.28 -28.21 -3.20
CA LEU A 177 0.78 -27.51 -2.00
C LEU A 177 2.18 -27.91 -1.50
N ARG A 178 2.87 -28.89 -2.10
CA ARG A 178 4.18 -29.33 -1.58
C ARG A 178 5.28 -28.31 -1.87
N ASP A 179 5.19 -27.62 -3.01
CA ASP A 179 6.25 -26.77 -3.55
C ASP A 179 5.90 -25.28 -3.56
N GLU A 180 4.74 -24.90 -3.00
CA GLU A 180 4.27 -23.51 -2.94
C GLU A 180 3.97 -23.06 -1.50
N THR A 181 4.11 -21.76 -1.22
CA THR A 181 3.61 -21.13 0.03
C THR A 181 2.56 -20.07 -0.27
N SER A 182 1.58 -19.94 0.62
CA SER A 182 0.51 -18.96 0.51
C SER A 182 0.85 -17.73 1.35
N TRP A 183 0.66 -16.53 0.78
CA TRP A 183 0.94 -15.27 1.44
C TRP A 183 -0.23 -14.29 1.31
N LEU A 184 -0.66 -13.74 2.45
CA LEU A 184 -1.62 -12.65 2.54
C LEU A 184 -0.82 -11.35 2.57
N LEU A 185 -0.98 -10.52 1.54
CA LEU A 185 -0.38 -9.19 1.45
C LEU A 185 -1.42 -8.13 1.79
N ALA A 186 -1.06 -7.19 2.67
CA ALA A 186 -1.88 -6.02 2.96
C ALA A 186 -1.01 -4.76 3.02
N LEU A 187 -0.94 -4.02 1.92
CA LEU A 187 -0.13 -2.80 1.82
C LEU A 187 -0.99 -1.57 2.12
N ASP A 188 -0.77 -0.91 3.26
CA ASP A 188 -1.40 0.37 3.59
C ASP A 188 -2.96 0.34 3.55
N SER A 189 -3.55 -0.80 3.95
CA SER A 189 -4.99 -1.04 3.79
C SER A 189 -5.74 -1.42 5.08
N LEU A 190 -5.11 -2.19 5.99
CA LEU A 190 -5.80 -2.83 7.12
C LEU A 190 -6.43 -1.86 8.13
N TYR A 191 -5.84 -0.68 8.34
CA TYR A 191 -6.39 0.30 9.27
C TYR A 191 -7.74 0.89 8.82
N HIS A 192 -8.18 0.65 7.58
CA HIS A 192 -9.52 1.01 7.10
C HIS A 192 -10.60 -0.07 7.35
N PHE A 193 -10.21 -1.29 7.73
CA PHE A 193 -11.11 -2.44 7.77
C PHE A 193 -12.19 -2.31 8.84
N ARG A 194 -13.38 -2.84 8.56
CA ARG A 194 -14.54 -2.74 9.47
C ARG A 194 -15.17 -4.13 9.69
N PRO A 195 -15.45 -4.51 10.95
CA PRO A 195 -15.20 -3.77 12.18
C PRO A 195 -13.71 -3.75 12.60
N SER A 196 -12.90 -4.70 12.12
CA SER A 196 -11.45 -4.78 12.39
C SER A 196 -10.75 -5.70 11.38
N ARG A 197 -9.42 -5.78 11.45
CA ARG A 197 -8.61 -6.73 10.67
C ARG A 197 -8.67 -8.20 11.16
N ALA A 198 -9.29 -8.47 12.32
CA ALA A 198 -9.26 -9.79 12.96
C ALA A 198 -9.91 -10.95 12.17
N PRO A 199 -11.10 -10.76 11.53
CA PRO A 199 -11.73 -11.85 10.78
C PRO A 199 -10.86 -12.32 9.60
N LEU A 200 -10.25 -11.38 8.88
CA LEU A 200 -9.33 -11.69 7.80
C LEU A 200 -8.10 -12.46 8.30
N LEU A 201 -7.45 -11.98 9.36
CA LEU A 201 -6.25 -12.64 9.90
C LEU A 201 -6.54 -14.07 10.35
N SER A 202 -7.68 -14.29 11.02
CA SER A 202 -8.11 -15.62 11.45
C SER A 202 -8.41 -16.54 10.26
N HIS A 203 -9.11 -16.01 9.24
CA HIS A 203 -9.41 -16.76 8.03
C HIS A 203 -8.13 -17.17 7.27
N ALA A 204 -7.22 -16.23 7.05
CA ALA A 204 -5.94 -16.48 6.39
C ALA A 204 -5.10 -17.51 7.15
N ALA A 205 -5.03 -17.39 8.48
CA ALA A 205 -4.31 -18.34 9.31
C ALA A 205 -4.90 -19.77 9.24
N ASN A 206 -6.21 -19.91 9.17
CA ASN A 206 -6.89 -21.21 8.99
C ASN A 206 -6.60 -21.84 7.62
N LEU A 207 -6.34 -21.01 6.61
CA LEU A 207 -5.93 -21.45 5.27
C LEU A 207 -4.41 -21.61 5.12
N ASN A 208 -3.65 -21.55 6.22
CA ASN A 208 -2.18 -21.63 6.23
C ASN A 208 -1.48 -20.54 5.39
N PHE A 209 -2.06 -19.33 5.34
CA PHE A 209 -1.38 -18.18 4.76
C PHE A 209 -0.38 -17.61 5.76
N SER A 210 0.88 -17.47 5.34
CA SER A 210 1.78 -16.49 5.93
C SER A 210 1.26 -15.07 5.66
N PHE A 211 1.63 -14.11 6.47
CA PHE A 211 1.11 -12.74 6.42
C PHE A 211 2.26 -11.75 6.24
N MET A 212 2.05 -10.75 5.38
CA MET A 212 2.95 -9.62 5.21
C MET A 212 2.15 -8.33 5.02
N ALA A 213 2.57 -7.25 5.65
CA ALA A 213 1.88 -5.98 5.56
C ALA A 213 2.80 -4.79 5.81
N PHE A 214 2.32 -3.62 5.39
CA PHE A 214 2.66 -2.34 6.00
C PHE A 214 1.40 -1.80 6.67
N ASP A 215 1.45 -1.49 7.96
CA ASP A 215 0.30 -0.97 8.72
C ASP A 215 0.70 0.14 9.70
N LEU A 216 -0.31 0.84 10.20
CA LEU A 216 -0.20 1.95 11.13
C LEU A 216 -0.52 1.50 12.55
N LEU A 217 0.45 1.70 13.45
CA LEU A 217 0.31 1.37 14.86
C LEU A 217 0.43 2.63 15.72
N ILE A 218 -0.25 2.64 16.86
CA ILE A 218 -0.02 3.67 17.87
C ILE A 218 1.11 3.23 18.81
N ARG A 219 1.90 4.19 19.31
CA ARG A 219 2.94 3.92 20.31
C ARG A 219 2.31 3.44 21.62
N GLU A 220 2.92 2.46 22.29
CA GLU A 220 2.44 1.89 23.57
C GLU A 220 2.23 2.98 24.64
N ASP A 221 3.22 3.86 24.79
CA ASP A 221 3.24 4.99 25.72
C ASP A 221 2.69 6.30 25.08
N ALA A 222 1.90 6.20 24.01
CA ALA A 222 1.25 7.36 23.42
C ALA A 222 0.39 8.08 24.47
N ARG A 223 0.63 9.38 24.55
CA ARG A 223 0.02 10.26 25.52
C ARG A 223 -1.48 10.41 25.25
N TRP A 224 -2.28 10.66 26.28
CA TRP A 224 -3.75 10.70 26.15
C TRP A 224 -4.24 11.76 25.14
N TRP A 225 -3.54 12.88 25.00
CA TRP A 225 -3.90 13.92 24.03
C TRP A 225 -3.44 13.57 22.62
N GLU A 226 -2.39 12.77 22.45
CA GLU A 226 -2.02 12.20 21.14
C GLU A 226 -3.12 11.22 20.68
N LYS A 227 -3.64 10.41 21.61
CA LYS A 227 -4.81 9.53 21.38
C LYS A 227 -6.07 10.33 21.05
N LEU A 228 -6.34 11.42 21.78
CA LEU A 228 -7.46 12.31 21.49
C LEU A 228 -7.34 12.97 20.11
N LEU A 229 -6.16 13.47 19.77
CA LEU A 229 -5.90 14.07 18.46
C LEU A 229 -6.06 13.05 17.34
N LEU A 230 -5.52 11.83 17.50
CA LEU A 230 -5.71 10.75 16.55
C LEU A 230 -7.18 10.41 16.37
N ARG A 231 -7.98 10.39 17.45
CA ARG A 231 -9.43 10.16 17.38
C ARG A 231 -10.16 11.24 16.58
N ILE A 232 -9.76 12.50 16.70
CA ILE A 232 -10.29 13.61 15.90
C ILE A 232 -9.91 13.43 14.42
N ILE A 233 -8.66 13.06 14.14
CA ILE A 233 -8.19 12.79 12.77
C ILE A 233 -9.00 11.66 12.14
N CYS A 234 -9.16 10.54 12.85
CA CYS A 234 -9.96 9.38 12.45
C CYS A 234 -11.41 9.75 12.13
N LEU A 235 -12.03 10.61 12.94
CA LEU A 235 -13.38 11.12 12.67
C LEU A 235 -13.44 11.88 11.33
N GLY A 236 -12.44 12.74 11.07
CA GLY A 236 -12.38 13.54 9.84
C GLY A 236 -12.04 12.75 8.58
N THR A 237 -11.32 11.63 8.71
CA THR A 237 -10.94 10.74 7.59
C THR A 237 -11.86 9.54 7.43
N ASN A 238 -12.84 9.37 8.32
CA ASN A 238 -13.68 8.18 8.41
C ASN A 238 -12.88 6.87 8.62
N ALA A 239 -11.68 6.97 9.20
CA ALA A 239 -10.87 5.81 9.59
C ALA A 239 -11.33 5.29 10.96
N PRO A 240 -11.50 3.97 11.16
CA PRO A 240 -11.83 3.42 12.48
C PRO A 240 -10.68 3.62 13.47
N PHE A 241 -10.88 4.46 14.50
CA PHE A 241 -9.87 4.70 15.54
C PHE A 241 -9.41 3.40 16.23
N GLY A 242 -10.33 2.44 16.41
CA GLY A 242 -10.03 1.14 17.03
C GLY A 242 -9.02 0.28 16.25
N ASN A 243 -8.71 0.62 15.00
CA ASN A 243 -7.69 -0.09 14.23
C ASN A 243 -6.26 0.42 14.51
N PHE A 244 -6.10 1.58 15.15
CA PHE A 244 -4.79 2.08 15.59
C PHE A 244 -4.39 1.40 16.91
N VAL A 245 -4.01 0.13 16.78
CA VAL A 245 -3.59 -0.74 17.88
C VAL A 245 -2.12 -0.55 18.19
N THR A 246 -1.71 -0.95 19.40
CA THR A 246 -0.31 -1.01 19.78
C THR A 246 0.38 -2.23 19.17
N GLU A 247 1.69 -2.34 19.33
CA GLU A 247 2.45 -3.49 18.83
C GLU A 247 2.14 -4.76 19.61
N GLY A 248 2.04 -4.67 20.94
CA GLY A 248 1.61 -5.78 21.77
C GLY A 248 0.21 -6.28 21.40
N GLU A 249 -0.72 -5.35 21.16
CA GLU A 249 -2.07 -5.67 20.69
C GLU A 249 -2.05 -6.35 19.31
N TYR A 250 -1.26 -5.83 18.36
CA TYR A 250 -1.13 -6.42 17.03
C TYR A 250 -0.57 -7.85 17.09
N VAL A 251 0.49 -8.06 17.86
CA VAL A 251 1.09 -9.39 18.06
C VAL A 251 0.07 -10.34 18.70
N ASN A 252 -0.69 -9.89 19.68
CA ASN A 252 -1.73 -10.71 20.32
C ASN A 252 -2.86 -11.06 19.34
N MET A 253 -3.22 -10.16 18.41
CA MET A 253 -4.17 -10.47 17.34
C MET A 253 -3.66 -11.56 16.40
N LEU A 254 -2.39 -11.50 15.98
CA LEU A 254 -1.78 -12.53 15.14
C LEU A 254 -1.66 -13.88 15.87
N VAL A 255 -1.21 -13.87 17.13
CA VAL A 255 -1.15 -15.08 17.94
C VAL A 255 -2.54 -15.69 18.13
N GLY A 256 -3.54 -14.85 18.43
CA GLY A 256 -4.95 -15.27 18.55
C GLY A 256 -5.54 -15.83 17.25
N ALA A 257 -5.06 -15.38 16.09
CA ALA A 257 -5.42 -15.94 14.79
C ALA A 257 -4.73 -17.30 14.51
N GLY A 258 -3.66 -17.65 15.25
CA GLY A 258 -2.96 -18.92 15.12
C GLY A 258 -1.56 -18.83 14.48
N TYR A 259 -0.92 -17.66 14.51
CA TYR A 259 0.51 -17.51 14.19
C TYR A 259 1.37 -17.74 15.46
N SER A 260 2.60 -18.26 15.30
CA SER A 260 3.53 -18.40 16.44
C SER A 260 4.15 -17.05 16.78
N ARG A 261 4.36 -16.74 18.06
CA ARG A 261 4.97 -15.46 18.46
C ARG A 261 6.38 -15.30 17.89
N GLU A 262 7.13 -16.40 17.81
CA GLU A 262 8.51 -16.44 17.31
C GLU A 262 8.59 -16.27 15.79
N SER A 263 7.49 -16.48 15.07
CA SER A 263 7.43 -16.28 13.62
C SER A 263 6.96 -14.89 13.20
N ILE A 264 6.69 -14.01 14.18
CA ILE A 264 6.28 -12.63 13.96
C ILE A 264 7.49 -11.70 13.99
N GLU A 265 7.64 -10.92 12.93
CA GLU A 265 8.66 -9.90 12.76
C GLU A 265 8.00 -8.55 12.49
N MET A 266 8.45 -7.51 13.18
CA MET A 266 7.92 -6.15 13.03
C MET A 266 9.09 -5.17 12.89
N LYS A 267 9.08 -4.37 11.82
CA LYS A 267 10.14 -3.41 11.50
C LYS A 267 9.55 -2.01 11.35
N ASP A 268 9.89 -1.13 12.28
CA ASP A 268 9.51 0.28 12.21
C ASP A 268 10.32 0.99 11.12
N ILE A 269 9.62 1.55 10.13
CA ILE A 269 10.20 2.30 9.02
C ILE A 269 9.68 3.75 8.98
N SER A 270 9.04 4.23 10.04
CA SER A 270 8.34 5.53 10.11
C SER A 270 9.19 6.70 9.62
N ARG A 271 10.48 6.71 9.95
CA ARG A 271 11.44 7.77 9.59
C ARG A 271 11.61 7.95 8.07
N PHE A 272 11.37 6.88 7.31
CA PHE A 272 11.48 6.87 5.85
C PHE A 272 10.13 7.04 5.16
N VAL A 273 9.05 7.20 5.91
CA VAL A 273 7.68 7.26 5.40
C VAL A 273 7.06 8.64 5.66
N PHE A 274 6.87 9.01 6.92
CA PHE A 274 5.93 10.10 7.26
C PHE A 274 6.46 11.49 6.94
N GLU A 275 7.67 11.83 7.38
CA GLU A 275 8.24 13.16 7.11
C GLU A 275 8.47 13.41 5.61
N PRO A 276 9.07 12.48 4.85
CA PRO A 276 9.21 12.65 3.41
C PRO A 276 7.88 12.76 2.67
N LEU A 277 6.88 11.94 3.01
CA LEU A 277 5.54 12.03 2.43
C LEU A 277 4.89 13.39 2.72
N ALA A 278 5.00 13.88 3.95
CA ALA A 278 4.48 15.19 4.32
C ALA A 278 5.11 16.32 3.50
N ARG A 279 6.44 16.26 3.29
CA ARG A 279 7.18 17.20 2.45
C ARG A 279 6.68 17.15 0.99
N PHE A 280 6.62 15.95 0.41
CA PHE A 280 6.11 15.74 -0.96
C PHE A 280 4.70 16.30 -1.14
N MET A 281 3.77 16.01 -0.21
CA MET A 281 2.41 16.53 -0.29
C MET A 281 2.36 18.06 -0.17
N GLY A 282 3.20 18.65 0.67
CA GLY A 282 3.34 20.09 0.80
C GLY A 282 3.78 20.75 -0.50
N GLU A 283 4.83 20.21 -1.12
CA GLU A 283 5.37 20.67 -2.41
C GLU A 283 4.33 20.53 -3.52
N ARG A 284 3.68 19.37 -3.65
CA ARG A 284 2.63 19.14 -4.66
C ARG A 284 1.43 20.07 -4.51
N VAL A 285 1.00 20.36 -3.29
CA VAL A 285 -0.08 21.33 -3.04
C VAL A 285 0.35 22.74 -3.44
N GLN A 286 1.61 23.12 -3.19
CA GLN A 286 2.12 24.43 -3.56
C GLN A 286 2.24 24.58 -5.08
N THR A 287 2.90 23.63 -5.75
CA THR A 287 3.03 23.61 -7.21
C THR A 287 1.67 23.56 -7.89
N GLY A 288 0.75 22.71 -7.41
CA GLY A 288 -0.61 22.63 -7.98
C GLY A 288 -1.35 23.97 -7.96
N ARG A 289 -1.21 24.74 -6.87
CA ARG A 289 -1.83 26.08 -6.78
C ARG A 289 -1.29 27.06 -7.81
N ASP A 290 -0.01 26.98 -8.14
CA ASP A 290 0.60 27.84 -9.17
C ASP A 290 -0.03 27.60 -10.55
N TYR A 291 -0.57 26.39 -10.77
CA TYR A 291 -1.31 25.97 -11.97
C TYR A 291 -2.84 25.97 -11.80
N GLY A 292 -3.39 26.60 -10.75
CA GLY A 292 -4.84 26.64 -10.51
C GLY A 292 -5.47 25.34 -9.99
N LEU A 293 -4.67 24.30 -9.74
CA LEU A 293 -5.10 23.01 -9.20
C LEU A 293 -5.17 23.08 -7.67
N ALA A 294 -6.33 23.45 -7.14
CA ALA A 294 -6.54 23.55 -5.69
C ALA A 294 -6.86 22.19 -5.05
N VAL A 295 -5.84 21.50 -4.52
CA VAL A 295 -6.04 20.19 -3.86
C VAL A 295 -6.03 20.31 -2.33
N LYS A 296 -7.09 20.93 -1.76
CA LYS A 296 -7.20 21.22 -0.32
C LYS A 296 -7.07 19.98 0.57
N LYS A 297 -7.56 18.82 0.13
CA LYS A 297 -7.50 17.55 0.88
C LYS A 297 -6.07 17.10 1.19
N TYR A 298 -5.12 17.26 0.26
CA TYR A 298 -3.73 16.83 0.45
C TYR A 298 -2.94 17.76 1.37
N LYS A 299 -3.39 19.01 1.56
CA LYS A 299 -2.82 19.89 2.59
C LYS A 299 -3.09 19.35 4.00
N VAL A 300 -4.30 18.87 4.24
CA VAL A 300 -4.68 18.29 5.53
C VAL A 300 -3.92 16.99 5.75
N ALA A 301 -3.85 16.13 4.73
CA ALA A 301 -3.08 14.89 4.78
C ALA A 301 -1.59 15.16 5.10
N GLY A 302 -0.94 16.10 4.41
CA GLY A 302 0.46 16.46 4.70
C GLY A 302 0.69 16.95 6.14
N TRP A 303 -0.27 17.70 6.71
CA TRP A 303 -0.21 18.08 8.12
C TRP A 303 -0.34 16.89 9.07
N VAL A 304 -1.25 15.95 8.79
CA VAL A 304 -1.42 14.71 9.56
C VAL A 304 -0.14 13.89 9.55
N PHE A 305 0.45 13.65 8.38
CA PHE A 305 1.70 12.89 8.26
C PHE A 305 2.89 13.61 8.93
N GLY A 306 2.96 14.94 8.84
CA GLY A 306 3.93 15.73 9.59
C GLY A 306 3.75 15.65 11.11
N TRP A 307 2.51 15.43 11.59
CA TRP A 307 2.25 15.14 13.00
C TRP A 307 2.66 13.70 13.37
N TRP A 308 2.38 12.70 12.52
CA TRP A 308 2.82 11.31 12.74
C TRP A 308 4.34 11.18 12.80
N ALA A 309 5.07 11.96 12.00
CA ALA A 309 6.52 12.06 12.05
C ALA A 309 7.08 12.44 13.45
N ARG A 310 6.25 13.00 14.34
CA ARG A 310 6.61 13.31 15.74
C ARG A 310 6.59 12.06 16.65
N GLY A 311 6.15 10.91 16.16
CA GLY A 311 6.35 9.60 16.79
C GLY A 311 5.17 9.02 17.57
N ALA A 312 3.97 9.62 17.49
CA ALA A 312 2.77 9.06 18.14
C ALA A 312 2.20 7.85 17.37
N VAL A 313 2.35 7.85 16.05
CA VAL A 313 1.97 6.78 15.13
C VAL A 313 3.23 6.24 14.48
N ARG A 314 3.28 4.93 14.25
CA ARG A 314 4.39 4.21 13.61
C ARG A 314 3.92 3.55 12.33
N GLY A 315 4.71 3.64 11.27
CA GLY A 315 4.55 2.89 10.04
C GLY A 315 5.44 1.65 10.09
N VAL A 316 4.82 0.48 10.17
CA VAL A 316 5.52 -0.76 10.52
C VAL A 316 5.32 -1.80 9.43
N VAL A 317 6.40 -2.40 8.96
CA VAL A 317 6.35 -3.63 8.18
C VAL A 317 6.12 -4.79 9.15
N VAL A 318 5.09 -5.59 8.92
CA VAL A 318 4.69 -6.72 9.75
C VAL A 318 4.76 -7.99 8.93
N VAL A 319 5.40 -9.02 9.46
CA VAL A 319 5.47 -10.35 8.85
C VAL A 319 5.11 -11.40 9.90
N ALA A 320 4.29 -12.38 9.54
CA ALA A 320 4.01 -13.55 10.38
C ALA A 320 4.01 -14.81 9.52
N ARG A 321 4.89 -15.77 9.81
CA ARG A 321 5.07 -16.96 8.97
C ARG A 321 4.29 -18.16 9.50
N LYS A 322 3.72 -18.96 8.58
CA LYS A 322 3.12 -20.28 8.82
C LYS A 322 4.10 -21.40 8.55
#